data_AF-F8MK35-F1
#
_entry.id   AF-F8MK35-F1
#
_cell.length_a   1.000
_cell.length_b   1.000
_cell.length_c   1.000
_cell.angle_alpha   90.00
_cell.angle_beta   90.00
_cell.angle_gamma   90.00
#
_symmetry.space_group_name_H-M   'P 1'
#
loop_
_entity.id
_entity.type
_entity.pdbx_description
1 polymer ?
#
loop_
_entity_poly.entity_id
_entity_poly.type
_entity_poly.pdbx_seq_one_letter_code
_entity_poly.pdbx_strand_id
1 'polypeptide(L)'
;MAPFLDLSSNWSLHSVPAAFVLALLPNFYASMAAGKNYDLANPRKTEEHLAKDTTLSKQQVNRILRAKAAANNGLETIGLYAAGVVAANAAKLPVETVNKLSLFYLGTRLVYNFVYVFLQDNRKFAPVRSLAWMAGLGAIFSLFIKAGNAL
;
A
#
# COMPACT_ATOMS: atom_id res chain seq x y z
N MET A 1 1.25 -32.10 2.93
CA MET A 1 1.91 -30.86 2.47
C MET A 1 1.64 -29.81 3.53
N ALA A 2 2.68 -29.19 4.11
CA ALA A 2 2.46 -28.06 5.01
C ALA A 2 1.86 -26.89 4.20
N PRO A 3 0.89 -26.13 4.74
CA PRO A 3 0.38 -24.95 4.06
C PRO A 3 1.52 -23.96 3.82
N PHE A 4 1.52 -23.30 2.65
CA PHE A 4 2.51 -22.28 2.29
C PHE A 4 2.56 -21.11 3.28
N LEU A 5 1.50 -20.93 4.07
CA LEU A 5 1.40 -19.92 5.11
C LEU A 5 0.65 -20.52 6.32
N ASP A 6 1.33 -20.65 7.46
CA ASP A 6 0.73 -21.10 8.71
C ASP A 6 0.09 -19.90 9.43
N LEU A 7 -1.24 -19.93 9.57
CA LEU A 7 -2.01 -18.88 10.25
C LEU A 7 -2.07 -19.06 11.77
N SER A 8 -1.61 -20.20 12.30
CA SER A 8 -1.58 -20.47 13.75
C SER A 8 -0.38 -19.82 14.45
N SER A 9 0.73 -19.64 13.74
CA SER A 9 1.88 -18.86 14.19
C SER A 9 1.65 -17.36 14.00
N ASN A 10 2.01 -16.54 14.99
CA ASN A 10 1.75 -15.10 14.94
C ASN A 10 2.81 -14.36 14.11
N TRP A 11 2.50 -14.10 12.84
CA TRP A 11 3.36 -13.32 11.93
C TRP A 11 2.84 -11.90 11.72
N SER A 12 1.75 -11.51 12.40
CA SER A 12 1.10 -10.21 12.20
C SER A 12 2.06 -9.02 12.37
N LEU A 13 3.03 -9.07 13.27
CA LEU A 13 4.04 -8.00 13.40
C LEU A 13 4.99 -7.94 12.18
N HIS A 14 5.33 -9.06 11.55
CA HIS A 14 6.13 -9.10 10.31
C HIS A 14 5.36 -8.52 9.11
N SER A 15 4.04 -8.48 9.18
CA SER A 15 3.23 -7.85 8.14
C SER A 15 3.43 -6.34 8.05
N VAL A 16 3.88 -5.69 9.13
CA VAL A 16 4.11 -4.24 9.17
C VAL A 16 5.30 -3.81 8.28
N PRO A 17 6.52 -4.38 8.43
CA PRO A 17 7.60 -4.09 7.49
C PRO A 17 7.26 -4.54 6.07
N ALA A 18 6.53 -5.65 5.89
CA ALA A 18 6.06 -6.06 4.57
C ALA A 18 5.13 -5.00 3.93
N ALA A 19 4.18 -4.46 4.69
CA ALA A 19 3.29 -3.39 4.24
C ALA A 19 4.07 -2.10 3.91
N PHE A 20 5.10 -1.77 4.70
CA PHE A 20 5.96 -0.63 4.42
C PHE A 20 6.72 -0.81 3.09
N VAL A 21 7.30 -1.99 2.84
CA VAL A 21 7.92 -2.30 1.54
C VAL A 21 6.91 -2.18 0.41
N LEU A 22 5.70 -2.76 0.56
CA LEU A 22 4.63 -2.64 -0.44
C LEU A 22 4.22 -1.18 -0.70
N ALA A 23 4.26 -0.31 0.31
CA ALA A 23 4.00 1.12 0.14
C ALA A 23 5.10 1.81 -0.68
N LEU A 24 6.35 1.35 -0.60
CA LEU A 24 7.48 1.94 -1.36
C LEU A 24 7.61 1.45 -2.80
N LEU A 25 7.14 0.23 -3.12
CA LEU A 25 7.26 -0.35 -4.46
C LEU A 25 6.79 0.57 -5.61
N PRO A 26 5.64 1.27 -5.51
CA PRO A 26 5.24 2.22 -6.55
C PRO A 26 6.24 3.37 -6.74
N ASN A 27 6.86 3.88 -5.67
CA ASN A 27 7.85 4.94 -5.79
C ASN A 27 9.15 4.43 -6.42
N PHE A 28 9.58 3.19 -6.15
CA PHE A 28 10.70 2.58 -6.88
C PHE A 28 10.43 2.50 -8.38
N TYR A 29 9.23 2.05 -8.77
CA TYR A 29 8.80 2.07 -10.16
C TYR A 29 8.83 3.51 -10.73
N ALA A 30 8.29 4.49 -10.00
CA ALA A 30 8.25 5.88 -10.42
C ALA A 30 9.65 6.47 -10.67
N SER A 31 10.59 6.23 -9.75
CA SER A 31 11.98 6.69 -9.85
C SER A 31 12.70 6.09 -11.06
N MET A 32 12.53 4.79 -11.30
CA MET A 32 13.11 4.13 -12.48
C MET A 32 12.48 4.65 -13.79
N ALA A 33 11.16 4.74 -13.82
CA ALA A 33 10.41 5.15 -15.01
C ALA A 33 10.58 6.65 -15.35
N ALA A 34 10.88 7.49 -14.36
CA ALA A 34 11.18 8.91 -14.57
C ALA A 34 12.53 9.15 -15.28
N GLY A 35 13.47 8.20 -15.20
CA GLY A 35 14.77 8.29 -15.86
C GLY A 35 15.51 9.59 -15.50
N LYS A 36 15.91 10.36 -16.52
CA LYS A 36 16.59 11.66 -16.36
C LYS A 36 15.82 12.70 -15.52
N ASN A 37 14.50 12.53 -15.35
CA ASN A 37 13.68 13.45 -14.57
C ASN A 37 13.80 13.20 -13.06
N TYR A 38 14.37 12.06 -12.65
CA TYR A 38 14.62 11.74 -11.25
C TYR A 38 16.00 12.25 -10.83
N ASP A 39 16.02 13.39 -10.12
CA ASP A 39 17.22 13.90 -9.47
C ASP A 39 17.39 13.23 -8.10
N LEU A 40 18.48 12.48 -7.92
CA LEU A 40 18.78 11.79 -6.68
C LEU A 40 19.03 12.74 -5.49
N ALA A 41 19.55 13.95 -5.77
CA ALA A 41 19.75 14.97 -4.76
C ALA A 41 18.44 15.70 -4.40
N ASN A 42 17.51 15.81 -5.36
CA ASN A 42 16.22 16.47 -5.18
C ASN A 42 15.03 15.62 -5.65
N PRO A 43 14.80 14.43 -5.07
CA PRO A 43 13.82 13.46 -5.59
C PRO A 43 12.37 13.97 -5.54
N ARG A 44 12.09 14.99 -4.70
CA ARG A 44 10.78 15.64 -4.62
C ARG A 44 10.47 16.54 -5.83
N LYS A 45 11.48 16.98 -6.58
CA LYS A 45 11.30 17.78 -7.80
C LYS A 45 10.95 16.95 -9.05
N THR A 46 10.87 15.63 -8.93
CA THR A 46 10.55 14.74 -10.06
C THR A 46 9.28 15.16 -10.81
N GLU A 47 8.23 15.59 -10.11
CA GLU A 47 6.97 15.99 -10.74
C GLU A 47 7.11 17.28 -11.56
N GLU A 48 7.88 18.23 -11.04
CA GLU A 48 8.21 19.48 -11.74
C GLU A 48 9.04 19.19 -13.00
N HIS A 49 10.01 18.29 -12.91
CA HIS A 49 10.83 17.87 -14.06
C HIS A 49 9.97 17.18 -15.13
N LEU A 50 9.10 16.24 -14.72
CA LEU A 50 8.18 15.56 -15.63
C LEU A 50 7.22 16.52 -16.33
N ALA A 51 6.77 17.58 -15.66
CA ALA A 51 5.89 18.58 -16.27
C ALA A 51 6.55 19.37 -17.40
N LYS A 52 7.89 19.46 -17.40
CA LYS A 52 8.69 20.14 -18.43
C LYS A 52 9.17 19.19 -19.53
N ASP A 53 9.05 17.88 -19.34
CA ASP A 53 9.55 16.89 -20.29
C ASP A 53 8.55 16.64 -21.43
N THR A 54 8.96 16.99 -22.65
CA THR A 54 8.19 16.74 -23.88
C THR A 54 8.52 15.41 -24.55
N THR A 55 9.51 14.67 -24.05
CA THR A 55 9.97 13.39 -24.62
C THR A 55 9.16 12.19 -24.16
N LEU A 56 8.48 12.28 -23.00
CA LEU A 56 7.58 11.25 -22.49
C LEU A 56 6.15 11.49 -22.96
N SER A 57 5.43 10.41 -23.28
CA SER A 57 3.99 10.51 -23.56
C SER A 57 3.21 10.93 -22.31
N LYS A 58 2.07 11.59 -22.50
CA LYS A 58 1.16 11.94 -21.41
C LYS A 58 0.76 10.73 -20.56
N GLN A 59 0.59 9.56 -21.19
CA GLN A 59 0.26 8.34 -20.47
C GLN A 59 1.40 7.88 -19.56
N GLN A 60 2.65 7.93 -20.02
CA GLN A 60 3.82 7.60 -19.20
C GLN A 60 3.96 8.57 -18.03
N VAL A 61 3.85 9.88 -18.27
CA VAL A 61 3.90 10.90 -17.21
C VAL A 61 2.81 10.64 -16.16
N ASN A 62 1.56 10.46 -16.60
CA ASN A 62 0.46 10.17 -15.69
C ASN A 62 0.67 8.89 -14.88
N ARG A 63 1.23 7.84 -15.49
CA ARG A 63 1.54 6.59 -14.78
C ARG A 63 2.59 6.78 -13.70
N ILE A 64 3.65 7.55 -13.98
CA ILE A 64 4.69 7.88 -12.99
C ILE A 64 4.08 8.68 -11.83
N LEU A 65 3.27 9.70 -12.12
CA LEU A 65 2.59 10.51 -11.10
C LEU A 65 1.64 9.66 -10.22
N ARG A 66 0.86 8.75 -10.83
CA ARG A 66 0.02 7.81 -10.06
C ARG A 66 0.83 6.89 -9.17
N ALA A 67 2.01 6.45 -9.61
CA ALA A 67 2.89 5.61 -8.80
C ALA A 67 3.46 6.38 -7.59
N LYS A 68 3.87 7.64 -7.76
CA LYS A 68 4.24 8.51 -6.62
C LYS A 68 3.05 8.70 -5.65
N ALA A 69 1.87 8.99 -6.18
CA ALA A 69 0.66 9.16 -5.38
C ALA A 69 0.27 7.87 -4.62
N ALA A 70 0.41 6.70 -5.26
CA ALA A 70 0.13 5.40 -4.62
C ALA A 70 1.07 5.12 -3.44
N ALA A 71 2.34 5.49 -3.57
CA ALA A 71 3.32 5.34 -2.50
C ALA A 71 3.02 6.28 -1.33
N ASN A 72 2.77 7.56 -1.60
CA ASN A 72 2.38 8.53 -0.57
C ASN A 72 1.14 8.07 0.19
N ASN A 73 0.11 7.58 -0.52
CA ASN A 73 -1.10 7.04 0.10
C ASN A 73 -0.84 5.83 1.01
N GLY A 74 0.10 4.96 0.62
CA GLY A 74 0.54 3.84 1.48
C GLY A 74 1.20 4.36 2.76
N LEU A 75 2.09 5.33 2.63
CA LEU A 75 2.81 5.94 3.76
C LEU A 75 1.91 6.75 4.70
N GLU A 76 0.83 7.36 4.20
CA GLU A 76 -0.17 8.05 5.02
C GLU A 76 -0.94 7.08 5.95
N THR A 77 -1.12 5.83 5.53
CA THR A 77 -1.97 4.85 6.24
C THR A 77 -1.18 3.79 7.00
N ILE A 78 0.12 3.63 6.72
CA ILE A 78 0.97 2.58 7.34
C ILE A 78 1.04 2.72 8.87
N GLY A 79 1.09 3.94 9.39
CA GLY A 79 1.14 4.19 10.83
C GLY A 79 -0.13 3.70 11.53
N LEU A 80 -1.30 3.96 10.92
CA LEU A 80 -2.58 3.50 11.44
C LEU A 80 -2.69 1.97 11.40
N TYR A 81 -2.22 1.35 10.31
CA TYR A 81 -2.15 -0.12 10.21
C TYR A 81 -1.25 -0.74 11.29
N ALA A 82 -0.01 -0.22 11.42
CA ALA A 82 0.95 -0.71 12.40
C ALA A 82 0.41 -0.61 13.83
N ALA A 83 -0.18 0.53 14.18
CA ALA A 83 -0.83 0.74 15.47
C ALA A 83 -2.00 -0.24 15.69
N GLY A 84 -2.81 -0.51 14.68
CA GLY A 84 -3.91 -1.49 14.76
C GLY A 84 -3.42 -2.91 15.03
N VAL A 85 -2.35 -3.34 14.34
CA VAL A 85 -1.72 -4.65 14.57
C VAL A 85 -1.16 -4.74 16.00
N VAL A 86 -0.45 -3.72 16.46
CA VAL A 86 0.10 -3.67 17.83
C VAL A 86 -1.02 -3.71 18.87
N ALA A 87 -2.09 -2.91 18.70
CA ALA A 87 -3.23 -2.88 19.59
C ALA A 87 -3.95 -4.24 19.67
N ALA A 88 -4.19 -4.88 18.52
CA ALA A 88 -4.79 -6.21 18.46
C ALA A 88 -3.96 -7.29 19.19
N ASN A 89 -2.63 -7.22 19.07
CA ASN A 89 -1.74 -8.11 19.81
C ASN A 89 -1.72 -7.80 21.32
N ALA A 90 -1.70 -6.53 21.70
CA ALA A 90 -1.73 -6.10 23.10
C ALA A 90 -3.04 -6.53 23.81
N ALA A 91 -4.16 -6.47 23.09
CA ALA A 91 -5.47 -6.96 23.54
C ALA A 91 -5.61 -8.49 23.50
N LYS A 92 -4.55 -9.22 23.13
CA LYS A 92 -4.51 -10.70 23.07
C LYS A 92 -5.61 -11.31 22.20
N LEU A 93 -5.95 -10.66 21.08
CA LEU A 93 -6.90 -11.22 20.12
C LEU A 93 -6.41 -12.57 19.57
N PRO A 94 -7.32 -13.46 19.10
CA PRO A 94 -6.91 -14.72 18.49
C PRO A 94 -5.94 -14.49 17.34
N VAL A 95 -4.80 -15.20 17.35
CA VAL A 95 -3.71 -15.05 16.37
C VAL A 95 -4.23 -15.17 14.93
N GLU A 96 -5.11 -16.14 14.68
CA GLU A 96 -5.73 -16.34 13.38
C GLU A 96 -6.51 -15.10 12.91
N THR A 97 -7.20 -14.40 13.82
CA THR A 97 -7.95 -13.18 13.49
C THR A 97 -7.00 -12.06 13.06
N VAL A 98 -5.93 -11.83 13.83
CA VAL A 98 -4.97 -10.76 13.52
C VAL A 98 -4.25 -11.08 12.21
N ASN A 99 -3.78 -12.32 12.02
CA ASN A 99 -3.13 -12.77 10.80
C ASN A 99 -4.02 -12.64 9.56
N LYS A 100 -5.31 -13.01 9.64
CA LYS A 100 -6.25 -12.86 8.53
C LYS A 100 -6.46 -11.39 8.15
N LEU A 101 -6.66 -10.51 9.13
CA LEU A 101 -6.83 -9.08 8.88
C LEU A 101 -5.55 -8.45 8.31
N SER A 102 -4.38 -8.84 8.81
CA SER A 102 -3.09 -8.43 8.28
C SER A 102 -2.87 -8.90 6.83
N LEU A 103 -3.15 -10.18 6.54
CA LEU A 103 -3.05 -10.73 5.19
C LEU A 103 -3.99 -10.02 4.22
N PHE A 104 -5.23 -9.79 4.65
CA PHE A 104 -6.23 -9.09 3.87
C PHE A 104 -5.78 -7.66 3.56
N TYR A 105 -5.26 -6.93 4.56
CA TYR A 105 -4.70 -5.59 4.33
C TYR A 105 -3.58 -5.61 3.28
N LEU A 106 -2.58 -6.50 3.40
CA LEU A 106 -1.51 -6.62 2.40
C LEU A 106 -2.06 -6.91 1.00
N GLY A 107 -3.03 -7.82 0.89
CA GLY A 107 -3.72 -8.12 -0.35
C GLY A 107 -4.40 -6.90 -0.96
N THR A 108 -5.12 -6.11 -0.16
CA THR A 108 -5.76 -4.87 -0.63
C THR A 108 -4.74 -3.84 -1.11
N ARG A 109 -3.56 -3.74 -0.47
CA ARG A 109 -2.47 -2.86 -0.90
C ARG A 109 -1.87 -3.29 -2.24
N LEU A 110 -1.67 -4.59 -2.45
CA LEU A 110 -1.23 -5.13 -3.74
C LEU A 110 -2.22 -4.77 -4.86
N VAL A 111 -3.50 -5.05 -4.64
CA VAL A 111 -4.57 -4.75 -5.62
C VAL A 111 -4.65 -3.24 -5.89
N TYR A 112 -4.69 -2.41 -4.84
CA TYR A 112 -4.72 -0.95 -4.98
C TYR A 112 -3.56 -0.44 -5.82
N ASN A 113 -2.33 -0.83 -5.47
CA ASN A 113 -1.12 -0.37 -6.16
C ASN A 113 -1.13 -0.80 -7.63
N PHE A 114 -1.44 -2.07 -7.91
CA PHE A 114 -1.47 -2.59 -9.27
C PHE A 114 -2.54 -1.89 -10.14
N VAL A 115 -3.76 -1.78 -9.63
CA VAL A 115 -4.87 -1.14 -10.35
C VAL A 115 -4.57 0.33 -10.60
N TYR A 116 -4.13 1.07 -9.58
CA TYR A 116 -3.92 2.50 -9.71
C TYR A 116 -2.78 2.84 -10.67
N VAL A 117 -1.67 2.12 -10.57
CA VAL A 117 -0.49 2.38 -11.40
C VAL A 117 -0.73 1.91 -12.82
N PHE A 118 -1.09 0.64 -13.02
CA PHE A 118 -1.02 0.01 -14.34
C PHE A 118 -2.34 -0.06 -15.09
N LEU A 119 -3.48 -0.22 -14.39
CA LEU A 119 -4.77 -0.41 -15.07
C LEU A 119 -5.55 0.90 -15.26
N GLN A 120 -5.33 1.91 -14.42
CA GLN A 120 -6.11 3.15 -14.42
C GLN A 120 -5.80 4.10 -15.59
N ASP A 121 -5.02 3.68 -16.59
CA ASP A 121 -5.07 4.33 -17.89
C ASP A 121 -6.46 4.21 -18.52
N ASN A 122 -7.15 3.10 -18.23
CA ASN A 122 -8.58 2.99 -18.45
C ASN A 122 -9.34 3.46 -17.20
N ARG A 123 -10.07 4.57 -17.33
CA ARG A 123 -10.84 5.20 -16.23
C ARG A 123 -11.86 4.26 -15.57
N LYS A 124 -12.31 3.19 -16.26
CA LYS A 124 -13.22 2.19 -15.70
C LYS A 124 -12.67 1.46 -14.47
N PHE A 125 -11.35 1.46 -14.26
CA PHE A 125 -10.72 0.86 -13.09
C PHE A 125 -10.64 1.78 -11.87
N ALA A 126 -10.99 3.07 -12.00
CA ALA A 126 -10.95 4.01 -10.88
C ALA A 126 -11.83 3.59 -9.67
N PRO A 127 -13.05 3.05 -9.86
CA PRO A 127 -13.85 2.52 -8.75
C PRO A 127 -13.20 1.31 -8.06
N VAL A 128 -12.55 0.42 -8.82
CA VAL A 128 -11.88 -0.78 -8.28
C VAL A 128 -10.76 -0.39 -7.32
N ARG A 129 -9.96 0.61 -7.69
CA ARG A 129 -8.94 1.18 -6.80
C ARG A 129 -9.56 1.71 -5.51
N SER A 130 -10.64 2.50 -5.60
CA SER A 130 -11.29 3.07 -4.42
C SER A 130 -11.87 1.97 -3.50
N LEU A 131 -12.49 0.93 -4.07
CA LEU A 131 -12.99 -0.22 -3.32
C LEU A 131 -11.87 -0.97 -2.60
N ALA A 132 -10.73 -1.22 -3.28
CA ALA A 132 -9.57 -1.85 -2.66
C ALA A 132 -9.03 -1.02 -1.48
N TRP A 133 -8.99 0.31 -1.63
CA TRP A 133 -8.57 1.21 -0.55
C TRP A 133 -9.52 1.15 0.64
N MET A 134 -10.83 1.23 0.41
CA MET A 134 -11.84 1.16 1.47
C MET A 134 -11.82 -0.19 2.19
N ALA A 135 -11.63 -1.29 1.45
CA ALA A 135 -11.46 -2.62 2.05
C ALA A 135 -10.25 -2.67 2.98
N GLY A 136 -9.11 -2.13 2.55
CA GLY A 136 -7.91 -2.05 3.39
C GLY A 136 -8.14 -1.22 4.67
N LEU A 137 -8.82 -0.08 4.54
CA LEU A 137 -9.20 0.73 5.69
C LEU A 137 -10.15 -0.01 6.64
N GLY A 138 -11.09 -0.78 6.10
CA GLY A 138 -11.96 -1.66 6.88
C GLY A 138 -11.19 -2.71 7.69
N ALA A 139 -10.10 -3.25 7.15
CA ALA A 139 -9.22 -4.17 7.87
C ALA A 139 -8.53 -3.48 9.05
N ILE A 140 -8.01 -2.28 8.84
CA ILE A 140 -7.40 -1.44 9.88
C ILE A 140 -8.41 -1.16 10.99
N PHE A 141 -9.60 -0.67 10.65
CA PHE A 141 -10.64 -0.39 11.64
C PHE A 141 -11.09 -1.64 12.38
N SER A 142 -11.18 -2.78 11.70
CA SER A 142 -11.51 -4.06 12.34
C SER A 142 -10.48 -4.46 13.39
N LEU A 143 -9.19 -4.21 13.17
CA LEU A 143 -8.14 -4.46 14.18
C LEU A 143 -8.39 -3.64 15.44
N PHE A 144 -8.61 -2.32 15.29
CA PHE A 144 -8.85 -1.43 16.42
C PHE A 144 -10.15 -1.73 17.16
N ILE A 145 -11.26 -1.90 16.44
CA ILE A 145 -12.58 -2.17 17.03
C ILE A 145 -12.54 -3.48 17.82
N LYS A 146 -11.96 -4.54 17.22
CA LYS A 146 -11.85 -5.82 17.92
C LYS A 146 -10.95 -5.73 19.14
N ALA A 147 -9.84 -5.00 19.05
CA ALA A 147 -8.94 -4.78 20.18
C ALA A 147 -9.66 -4.03 21.31
N GLY A 148 -10.36 -2.94 20.99
CA GLY A 148 -11.13 -2.16 21.96
C GLY A 148 -12.24 -2.95 22.64
N ASN A 149 -12.92 -3.84 21.92
CA ASN A 149 -13.96 -4.70 22.49
C ASN A 149 -13.41 -5.82 23.40
N ALA A 150 -12.11 -6.11 23.36
CA ALA A 150 -11.47 -7.16 24.14
C ALA A 150 -10.74 -6.63 25.39
N LEU A 151 -10.66 -5.31 25.55
CA LEU A 151 -10.14 -4.61 26.72
C LEU A 151 -11.28 -4.34 27.72
#